data_AF-A0A942E808-F1
#
_entry.id   AF-A0A942E808-F1
#
_cell.length_a   1.000
_cell.length_b   1.000
_cell.length_c   1.000
_cell.angle_alpha   90.00
_cell.angle_beta   90.00
_cell.angle_gamma   90.00
#
_symmetry.space_group_name_H-M   'P 1'
#
loop_
_entity.id
_entity.type
_entity.pdbx_description
1 polymer ?
#
loop_
_entity_poly.entity_id
_entity_poly.type
_entity_poly.pdbx_seq_one_letter_code
_entity_poly.pdbx_strand_id
1 'polypeptide(L)'
;MPGMTFLGEPDPVLGWDGQHAYATDDVAAGRASPAHLDGIASAVQFLGRGGARIFRDRLGLGKLFWGRREDDTLIFAARPAHLVHAGYAFDDIMALPRGRIVTLNEHGRPVSDVKATSTEAKQTFEVSLAEIGAQIRQFLDSYLCAIAAACPGRRVYLCLSGGLDSSTVSTS
;
A
#
# COMPACT_ATOMS: atom_id res chain seq x y z
N MET A 1 -1.20 11.55 27.43
CA MET A 1 -0.46 10.54 26.64
C MET A 1 -0.47 11.01 25.20
N PRO A 2 0.62 10.85 24.44
CA PRO A 2 0.66 11.24 23.03
C PRO A 2 -0.46 10.51 22.27
N GLY A 3 -1.17 11.25 21.41
CA GLY A 3 -2.18 10.67 20.54
C GLY A 3 -1.58 10.17 19.23
N MET A 4 -2.29 9.27 18.55
CA MET A 4 -2.07 8.98 17.14
C MET A 4 -3.41 9.04 16.41
N THR A 5 -3.48 9.76 15.30
CA THR A 5 -4.69 9.84 14.49
C THR A 5 -4.37 10.04 13.01
N PHE A 6 -5.37 9.87 12.15
CA PHE A 6 -5.28 10.05 10.71
C PHE A 6 -6.06 11.30 10.27
N LEU A 7 -5.47 12.11 9.41
CA LEU A 7 -6.05 13.33 8.87
C LEU A 7 -6.55 13.08 7.44
N GLY A 8 -7.87 13.21 7.27
CA GLY A 8 -8.56 12.90 6.02
C GLY A 8 -8.82 11.41 5.84
N GLU A 9 -9.02 10.98 4.60
CA GLU A 9 -9.21 9.56 4.26
C GLU A 9 -7.89 8.94 3.77
N PRO A 10 -7.61 7.68 4.12
CA PRO A 10 -6.51 6.93 3.52
C PRO A 10 -6.78 6.68 2.03
N ASP A 11 -5.71 6.46 1.26
CA ASP A 11 -5.86 6.00 -0.12
C ASP A 11 -6.56 4.63 -0.16
N PRO A 12 -7.38 4.36 -1.19
CA PRO A 12 -7.92 3.03 -1.42
C PRO A 12 -6.80 1.99 -1.52
N VAL A 13 -7.03 0.84 -0.90
CA VAL A 13 -6.14 -0.32 -1.05
C VAL A 13 -6.61 -1.11 -2.26
N LEU A 14 -5.72 -1.20 -3.26
CA LEU A 14 -5.88 -1.95 -4.50
C LEU A 14 -4.68 -2.91 -4.67
N GLY A 15 -4.24 -3.48 -3.55
CA GLY A 15 -3.19 -4.48 -3.49
C GLY A 15 -3.76 -5.89 -3.64
N TRP A 16 -2.99 -6.82 -4.18
CA TRP A 16 -3.37 -8.23 -4.38
C TRP A 16 -2.20 -9.15 -4.07
N ASP A 17 -2.48 -10.30 -3.47
CA ASP A 17 -1.47 -11.29 -3.05
C ASP A 17 -1.41 -12.54 -3.95
N GLY A 18 -2.09 -12.51 -5.09
CA GLY A 18 -2.25 -13.67 -5.96
C GLY A 18 -3.55 -14.45 -5.71
N GLN A 19 -4.24 -14.18 -4.60
CA GLN A 19 -5.50 -14.86 -4.23
C GLN A 19 -6.59 -13.88 -3.80
N HIS A 20 -6.28 -12.88 -2.97
CA HIS A 20 -7.25 -11.95 -2.40
C HIS A 20 -6.74 -10.51 -2.48
N ALA A 21 -7.68 -9.58 -2.61
CA ALA A 21 -7.37 -8.16 -2.49
C ALA A 21 -7.03 -7.83 -1.04
N TYR A 22 -5.98 -7.04 -0.84
CA TYR A 22 -5.53 -6.61 0.48
C TYR A 22 -6.52 -5.63 1.12
N ALA A 23 -6.68 -5.76 2.43
CA ALA A 23 -7.37 -4.84 3.31
C ALA A 23 -6.44 -4.36 4.43
N THR A 24 -6.90 -3.35 5.19
CA THR A 24 -6.15 -2.80 6.34
C THR A 24 -5.84 -3.86 7.40
N ASP A 25 -6.75 -4.81 7.62
CA ASP A 25 -6.61 -5.86 8.64
C ASP A 25 -5.55 -6.91 8.30
N ASP A 26 -5.17 -7.06 7.03
CA ASP A 26 -4.17 -8.04 6.60
C ASP A 26 -2.75 -7.67 7.05
N VAL A 27 -2.53 -6.39 7.38
CA VAL A 27 -1.25 -5.89 7.92
C VAL A 27 -1.32 -5.55 9.39
N ALA A 28 -2.35 -6.06 10.09
CA ALA A 28 -2.56 -5.84 11.50
C ALA A 28 -1.41 -6.35 12.39
N ALA A 29 -1.32 -5.82 13.62
CA ALA A 29 -0.40 -6.33 14.62
C ALA A 29 -0.66 -7.83 14.89
N GLY A 30 0.43 -8.61 14.96
CA GLY A 30 0.35 -10.07 15.11
C GLY A 30 0.09 -10.84 13.82
N ARG A 31 -0.21 -10.15 12.69
CA ARG A 31 -0.22 -10.77 11.37
C ARG A 31 1.19 -10.86 10.80
N ALA A 32 1.44 -11.92 10.04
CA ALA A 32 2.66 -12.06 9.28
C ALA A 32 2.78 -10.93 8.25
N SER A 33 4.01 -10.55 7.91
CA SER A 33 4.23 -9.61 6.81
C SER A 33 3.70 -10.20 5.50
N PRO A 34 3.08 -9.38 4.64
CA PRO A 34 2.74 -9.77 3.27
C PRO A 34 3.95 -10.40 2.56
N ALA A 35 3.80 -11.64 2.12
CA ALA A 35 4.83 -12.34 1.36
C ALA A 35 4.85 -11.90 -0.11
N HIS A 36 3.69 -11.46 -0.62
CA HIS A 36 3.46 -10.97 -1.96
C HIS A 36 2.37 -9.90 -1.88
N LEU A 37 2.63 -8.73 -2.47
CA LEU A 37 1.67 -7.64 -2.59
C LEU A 37 2.02 -6.86 -3.85
N ASP A 38 1.18 -7.01 -4.86
CA ASP A 38 1.21 -6.24 -6.09
C ASP A 38 0.09 -5.20 -6.09
N GLY A 39 0.40 -3.99 -6.53
CA GLY A 39 -0.54 -2.87 -6.60
C GLY A 39 -0.40 -1.86 -5.45
N ILE A 40 -1.47 -1.10 -5.22
CA ILE A 40 -1.47 0.09 -4.36
C ILE A 40 -1.89 -0.31 -2.96
N ALA A 41 -1.03 -0.14 -1.96
CA ALA A 41 -1.43 -0.35 -0.58
C ALA A 41 -0.64 0.51 0.39
N SER A 42 -1.35 1.19 1.28
CA SER A 42 -0.79 1.79 2.48
C SER A 42 -1.81 1.72 3.59
N ALA A 43 -1.36 1.48 4.81
CA ALA A 43 -2.25 1.31 5.94
C ALA A 43 -1.64 1.88 7.21
N VAL A 44 -2.52 2.34 8.11
CA VAL A 44 -2.22 2.69 9.49
C VAL A 44 -3.20 1.95 10.37
N GLN A 45 -2.69 1.13 11.27
CA GLN A 45 -3.49 0.51 12.32
C GLN A 45 -3.05 1.06 13.67
N PHE A 46 -3.94 1.77 14.36
CA PHE A 46 -3.69 2.25 15.72
C PHE A 46 -3.81 1.10 16.72
N LEU A 47 -2.85 1.01 17.63
CA LEU A 47 -2.74 -0.03 18.65
C LEU A 47 -3.24 0.53 19.98
N GLY A 48 -3.97 -0.29 20.76
CA GLY A 48 -4.66 0.17 21.97
C GLY A 48 -3.81 0.78 23.09
N ARG A 49 -2.47 0.68 23.03
CA ARG A 49 -1.54 1.38 23.94
C ARG A 49 -1.02 2.72 23.41
N GLY A 50 -1.60 3.25 22.33
CA GLY A 50 -1.17 4.50 21.70
C GLY A 50 -0.08 4.34 20.64
N GLY A 51 0.31 3.10 20.30
CA GLY A 51 1.22 2.83 19.18
C GLY A 51 0.50 2.74 17.83
N ALA A 52 1.24 2.51 16.77
CA ALA A 52 0.68 2.25 15.45
C ALA A 52 1.51 1.23 14.68
N ARG A 53 0.86 0.41 13.86
CA ARG A 53 1.53 -0.38 12.82
C ARG A 53 1.20 0.23 11.47
N ILE A 54 2.24 0.58 10.72
CA ILE A 54 2.12 1.25 9.44
C ILE A 54 2.77 0.42 8.34
N PHE A 55 2.18 0.49 7.15
CA PHE A 55 2.59 -0.28 5.99
C PHE A 55 2.56 0.57 4.73
N ARG A 56 3.51 0.33 3.84
CA ARG A 56 3.51 0.84 2.47
C ARG A 56 3.98 -0.23 1.49
N ASP A 57 3.27 -0.35 0.38
CA ASP A 57 3.55 -1.27 -0.70
C ASP A 57 4.97 -1.12 -1.25
N ARG A 58 5.43 -2.16 -1.93
CA ARG A 58 6.81 -2.28 -2.43
C ARG A 58 7.16 -1.26 -3.51
N LEU A 59 6.19 -0.88 -4.33
CA LEU A 59 6.38 0.05 -5.43
C LEU A 59 6.27 1.52 -4.96
N GLY A 60 5.75 1.75 -3.76
CA GLY A 60 5.53 3.07 -3.17
C GLY A 60 4.34 3.80 -3.78
N LEU A 61 3.38 3.06 -4.34
CA LEU A 61 2.20 3.60 -5.00
C LEU A 61 1.25 4.22 -3.97
N GLY A 62 0.92 3.46 -2.92
CA GLY A 62 0.22 3.94 -1.73
C GLY A 62 1.05 4.97 -1.01
N LYS A 63 0.41 6.06 -0.60
CA LYS A 63 1.08 7.21 0.02
C LYS A 63 0.78 7.25 1.51
N LEU A 64 1.82 7.42 2.30
CA LEU A 64 1.68 7.57 3.75
C LEU A 64 2.76 8.50 4.30
N PHE A 65 2.29 9.52 4.99
CA PHE A 65 3.09 10.57 5.61
C PHE A 65 2.66 10.76 7.06
N TRP A 66 3.54 11.32 7.88
CA TRP A 66 3.16 11.79 9.21
C TRP A 66 4.00 12.98 9.66
N GLY A 67 3.44 13.75 10.58
CA GLY A 67 4.14 14.79 11.33
C GLY A 67 3.96 14.59 12.83
N ARG A 68 4.84 15.19 13.63
CA ARG A 68 4.74 15.21 15.10
C ARG A 68 4.42 16.62 15.58
N ARG A 69 3.43 16.75 16.48
CA ARG A 69 3.13 18.02 17.18
C ARG A 69 4.08 18.25 18.35
N GLU A 70 4.08 19.47 18.87
CA GLU A 70 4.79 19.83 20.10
C GLU A 70 4.36 18.99 21.32
N ASP A 71 3.11 18.52 21.35
CA ASP A 71 2.57 17.63 22.39
C ASP A 71 2.88 16.13 22.16
N ASP A 72 3.84 15.83 21.29
CA ASP A 72 4.25 14.51 20.82
C ASP A 72 3.19 13.72 20.03
N THR A 73 2.01 14.28 19.76
CA THR A 73 0.98 13.61 18.94
C THR A 73 1.44 13.38 17.51
N LEU A 74 1.29 12.15 17.02
CA LEU A 74 1.52 11.82 15.61
C LEU A 74 0.23 11.96 14.79
N ILE A 75 0.31 12.70 13.69
CA ILE A 75 -0.78 12.81 12.72
C ILE A 75 -0.34 12.21 11.40
N PHE A 76 -1.06 11.19 10.95
CA PHE A 76 -0.84 10.52 9.66
C PHE A 76 -1.72 11.15 8.57
N ALA A 77 -1.26 11.10 7.33
CA ALA A 77 -2.06 11.50 6.17
C ALA A 77 -1.61 10.77 4.89
N ALA A 78 -2.54 10.60 3.94
CA ALA A 78 -2.23 10.08 2.61
C ALA A 78 -1.55 11.12 1.71
N ARG A 79 -1.63 12.42 2.05
CA ARG A 79 -1.03 13.53 1.29
C ARG A 79 -0.26 14.44 2.24
N PRO A 80 0.98 14.87 1.89
CA PRO A 80 1.74 15.78 2.74
C PRO A 80 1.07 17.16 2.80
N ALA A 81 0.36 17.55 1.74
CA ALA A 81 -0.42 18.78 1.72
C ALA A 81 -1.43 18.87 2.87
N HIS A 82 -2.07 17.76 3.27
CA HIS A 82 -3.01 17.81 4.40
C HIS A 82 -2.31 18.18 5.71
N LEU A 83 -1.09 17.69 5.92
CA LEU A 83 -0.27 18.06 7.08
C LEU A 83 0.17 19.52 7.00
N VAL A 84 0.62 19.99 5.83
CA VAL A 84 0.96 21.42 5.66
C VAL A 84 -0.23 22.34 5.98
N HIS A 85 -1.43 22.02 5.46
CA HIS A 85 -2.65 22.78 5.77
C HIS A 85 -3.03 22.71 7.25
N ALA A 86 -2.64 21.65 7.96
CA ALA A 86 -2.82 21.51 9.40
C ALA A 86 -1.73 22.22 10.24
N GLY A 87 -0.82 22.97 9.59
CA GLY A 87 0.19 23.82 10.25
C GLY A 87 1.57 23.17 10.43
N TYR A 88 1.82 22.02 9.82
CA TYR A 88 3.15 21.38 9.90
C TYR A 88 4.12 22.02 8.91
N ALA A 89 5.35 22.27 9.35
CA ALA A 89 6.43 22.63 8.45
C ALA A 89 6.71 21.44 7.52
N PHE A 90 6.91 21.72 6.22
CA PHE A 90 7.11 20.67 5.23
C PHE A 90 8.35 19.81 5.51
N ASP A 91 9.42 20.44 6.02
CA ASP A 91 10.68 19.77 6.35
C ASP A 91 10.55 18.81 7.55
N ASP A 92 9.50 18.96 8.37
CA ASP A 92 9.21 18.09 9.51
C ASP A 92 8.26 16.93 9.15
N ILE A 93 7.81 16.85 7.89
CA ILE A 93 6.95 15.77 7.42
C ILE A 93 7.79 14.56 7.03
N MET A 94 7.48 13.44 7.67
CA MET A 94 8.09 12.15 7.39
C MET A 94 7.25 11.35 6.39
N ALA A 95 7.91 10.55 5.57
CA ALA A 95 7.28 9.62 4.65
C ALA A 95 7.69 8.18 4.99
N LEU A 96 6.74 7.24 4.94
CA LEU A 96 7.07 5.83 5.13
C LEU A 96 7.84 5.35 3.89
N PRO A 97 9.06 4.77 4.00
CA PRO A 97 9.73 4.23 2.83
C PRO A 97 8.91 3.08 2.23
N ARG A 98 8.99 2.91 0.91
CA ARG A 98 8.28 1.83 0.20
C ARG A 98 8.72 0.44 0.66
N GLY A 99 7.79 -0.51 0.64
CA GLY A 99 8.04 -1.92 0.96
C GLY A 99 8.45 -2.12 2.41
N ARG A 100 7.80 -1.41 3.33
CA ARG A 100 8.12 -1.42 4.75
C ARG A 100 6.88 -1.61 5.60
N ILE A 101 7.03 -2.41 6.65
CA ILE A 101 6.10 -2.50 7.77
C ILE A 101 6.86 -1.99 8.99
N VAL A 102 6.37 -0.91 9.58
CA VAL A 102 6.98 -0.31 10.76
C VAL A 102 5.97 -0.35 11.90
N THR A 103 6.41 -0.80 13.08
CA THR A 103 5.63 -0.67 14.31
C THR A 103 6.22 0.48 15.11
N LEU A 104 5.37 1.43 15.46
CA LEU A 104 5.67 2.58 16.31
C LEU A 104 5.11 2.32 17.72
N ASN A 105 5.90 2.64 18.75
CA ASN A 105 5.38 2.68 20.12
C ASN A 105 4.54 3.93 20.37
N GLU A 106 4.02 4.09 21.59
CA GLU A 106 3.22 5.26 22.02
C GLU A 106 3.91 6.63 21.87
N HIS A 107 5.23 6.66 21.73
CA HIS A 107 6.01 7.88 21.49
C HIS A 107 6.29 8.09 19.99
N GLY A 108 5.71 7.27 19.11
CA GLY A 108 5.96 7.35 17.69
C GLY A 108 7.37 6.95 17.28
N ARG A 109 8.08 6.17 18.11
CA ARG A 109 9.41 5.64 17.79
C ARG A 109 9.31 4.24 17.18
N PRO A 110 10.05 3.94 16.10
CA PRO A 110 10.10 2.58 15.56
C PRO A 110 10.60 1.57 16.60
N VAL A 111 9.79 0.55 16.88
CA VAL A 111 10.17 -0.63 17.67
C VAL A 111 10.38 -1.87 16.80
N SER A 112 9.88 -1.84 15.56
CA SER A 112 10.21 -2.82 14.52
C SER A 112 10.19 -2.13 13.15
N ASP A 113 11.12 -2.51 12.27
CA ASP A 113 11.13 -2.14 10.86
C ASP A 113 11.44 -3.39 10.04
N VAL A 114 10.45 -3.86 9.28
CA VAL A 114 10.55 -5.06 8.46
C VAL A 114 10.35 -4.67 7.01
N LYS A 115 11.26 -5.13 6.16
CA LYS A 115 11.09 -5.02 4.70
C LYS A 115 10.01 -6.01 4.26
N ALA A 116 9.00 -5.53 3.53
CA ALA A 116 8.05 -6.38 2.83
C ALA A 116 8.78 -7.14 1.72
N THR A 117 9.12 -8.40 1.99
CA THR A 117 9.82 -9.28 1.06
C THR A 117 8.91 -9.68 -0.10
N SER A 118 9.51 -9.98 -1.25
CA SER A 118 8.85 -10.74 -2.32
C SER A 118 9.51 -12.10 -2.29
N THR A 119 8.77 -13.11 -1.91
CA THR A 119 9.20 -14.50 -2.05
C THR A 119 8.89 -14.97 -3.46
N GLU A 120 9.44 -14.29 -4.46
CA GLU A 120 9.50 -14.86 -5.80
C GLU A 120 10.90 -15.44 -5.98
N ALA A 121 10.98 -16.77 -5.89
CA ALA A 121 12.12 -17.47 -6.41
C ALA A 121 12.20 -17.16 -7.91
N LYS A 122 13.35 -16.64 -8.38
CA LYS A 122 13.64 -16.59 -9.81
C LYS A 122 13.69 -18.04 -10.31
N GLN A 123 12.56 -18.55 -10.77
CA GLN A 123 12.53 -19.81 -11.49
C GLN A 123 12.83 -19.49 -12.95
N THR A 124 14.05 -19.83 -13.36
CA THR A 124 14.42 -19.86 -14.77
C THR A 124 13.77 -21.10 -15.37
N PHE A 125 12.72 -20.91 -16.15
CA PHE A 125 12.10 -21.97 -16.93
C PHE A 125 12.40 -21.73 -18.41
N GLU A 126 12.63 -22.81 -19.17
CA GLU A 126 12.53 -22.78 -20.63
C GLU A 126 11.03 -22.71 -20.99
N VAL A 127 10.46 -21.51 -20.94
CA VAL A 127 9.06 -21.25 -21.29
C VAL A 127 9.01 -20.66 -22.69
N SER A 128 8.10 -21.15 -23.52
CA SER A 128 7.86 -20.55 -24.83
C SER A 128 7.24 -19.16 -24.70
N LEU A 129 7.41 -18.32 -25.73
CA LEU A 129 6.80 -16.97 -25.77
C LEU A 129 5.26 -17.03 -25.63
N ALA A 130 4.63 -18.06 -26.19
CA ALA A 130 3.18 -18.24 -26.13
C ALA A 130 2.70 -18.51 -24.69
N GLU A 131 3.44 -19.35 -23.96
CA GLU A 131 3.16 -19.64 -22.55
C GLU A 131 3.39 -18.42 -21.66
N ILE A 132 4.45 -17.63 -21.90
CA ILE A 132 4.66 -16.35 -21.20
C ILE A 132 3.48 -15.41 -21.45
N GLY A 133 3.02 -15.30 -22.70
CA GLY A 133 1.87 -14.47 -23.05
C GLY A 133 0.58 -14.91 -22.33
N ALA A 134 0.33 -16.23 -22.27
CA ALA A 134 -0.81 -16.78 -21.55
C ALA A 134 -0.73 -16.51 -20.04
N GLN A 135 0.45 -16.63 -19.44
CA GLN A 135 0.68 -16.33 -18.01
C GLN A 135 0.45 -14.85 -17.70
N ILE A 136 0.97 -13.95 -18.52
CA ILE A 136 0.76 -12.50 -18.36
C ILE A 136 -0.73 -12.19 -18.42
N ARG A 137 -1.45 -12.74 -19.40
CA ARG A 137 -2.90 -12.53 -19.54
C ARG A 137 -3.65 -13.04 -18.33
N GLN A 138 -3.41 -14.28 -17.92
CA GLN A 138 -4.06 -14.87 -16.75
C GLN A 138 -3.81 -14.04 -15.49
N PHE A 139 -2.59 -13.54 -15.31
CA PHE A 139 -2.26 -12.68 -14.17
C PHE A 139 -3.04 -11.37 -14.20
N LEU A 140 -3.08 -10.67 -15.35
CA LEU A 140 -3.83 -9.43 -15.50
C LEU A 140 -5.33 -9.64 -15.25
N ASP A 141 -5.92 -10.68 -15.85
CA ASP A 141 -7.34 -10.99 -15.70
C ASP A 141 -7.68 -11.28 -14.23
N SER A 142 -6.84 -12.06 -13.54
CA SER A 142 -7.01 -12.40 -12.13
C SER A 142 -6.89 -11.16 -11.23
N TYR A 143 -5.91 -10.30 -11.49
CA TYR A 143 -5.74 -9.04 -10.77
C TYR A 143 -6.96 -8.13 -10.95
N LEU A 144 -7.40 -7.90 -12.19
CA LEU A 144 -8.55 -7.06 -12.49
C LEU A 144 -9.84 -7.61 -11.88
N CYS A 145 -10.04 -8.93 -11.89
CA CYS A 145 -11.17 -9.58 -11.21
C CYS A 145 -11.13 -9.34 -9.69
N ALA A 146 -9.95 -9.47 -9.06
CA ALA A 146 -9.80 -9.22 -7.63
C ALA A 146 -10.10 -7.75 -7.27
N ILE A 147 -9.63 -6.79 -8.08
CA ILE A 147 -9.92 -5.37 -7.91
C ILE A 147 -11.42 -5.08 -8.09
N ALA A 148 -12.04 -5.64 -9.13
CA ALA A 148 -13.48 -5.47 -9.37
C ALA A 148 -14.32 -6.01 -8.21
N ALA A 149 -13.95 -7.16 -7.65
CA ALA A 149 -14.61 -7.74 -6.48
C ALA A 149 -14.44 -6.87 -5.22
N ALA A 150 -13.27 -6.25 -5.02
CA ALA A 150 -13.01 -5.35 -3.90
C ALA A 150 -13.72 -4.00 -4.01
N CYS A 151 -14.12 -3.58 -5.22
CA CYS A 151 -14.71 -2.29 -5.51
C CYS A 151 -16.08 -2.41 -6.23
N PRO A 152 -17.08 -3.08 -5.63
CA PRO A 152 -18.34 -3.36 -6.30
C PRO A 152 -19.07 -2.07 -6.67
N GLY A 153 -19.57 -2.00 -7.91
CA GLY A 153 -20.37 -0.87 -8.41
C GLY A 153 -19.59 0.40 -8.73
N ARG A 154 -18.26 0.39 -8.66
CA ARG A 154 -17.43 1.55 -9.05
C ARG A 154 -17.29 1.63 -10.57
N ARG A 155 -17.28 2.85 -11.11
CA ARG A 155 -16.96 3.09 -12.51
C ARG A 155 -15.45 2.99 -12.72
N VAL A 156 -15.04 2.25 -13.75
CA VAL A 156 -13.64 2.14 -14.17
C VAL A 156 -13.42 3.09 -15.35
N TYR A 157 -12.35 3.86 -15.30
CA TYR A 157 -11.91 4.72 -16.39
C TYR A 157 -10.50 4.30 -16.79
N LEU A 158 -10.25 4.22 -18.09
CA LEU A 158 -8.97 3.82 -18.64
C LEU A 158 -8.38 4.94 -19.49
N CYS A 159 -7.12 5.29 -19.22
CA CYS A 159 -6.38 6.24 -20.03
C CYS A 159 -5.86 5.53 -21.28
N LEU A 160 -6.51 5.77 -22.42
CA LEU A 160 -6.13 5.20 -23.72
C LEU A 160 -5.21 6.16 -24.47
N SER A 161 -3.94 5.77 -24.63
CA SER A 161 -2.98 6.53 -25.44
C SER A 161 -2.88 6.03 -26.89
N GLY A 162 -3.51 4.90 -27.21
CA GLY A 162 -3.34 4.19 -28.48
C GLY A 162 -2.07 3.33 -28.54
N GLY A 163 -1.25 3.36 -27.49
CA GLY A 163 -0.08 2.48 -27.36
C GLY A 163 -0.46 1.05 -26.97
N LEU A 164 0.47 0.12 -27.19
CA LEU A 164 0.31 -1.31 -26.91
C LEU A 164 -0.13 -1.58 -25.46
N ASP A 165 0.50 -0.91 -24.49
CA ASP A 165 0.22 -1.13 -23.07
C ASP A 165 -1.22 -0.75 -22.70
N SER A 166 -1.63 0.46 -23.06
CA SER A 166 -2.99 0.95 -22.78
C SER A 166 -4.07 0.14 -23.52
N SER A 167 -3.74 -0.36 -24.71
CA SER A 167 -4.67 -1.17 -25.52
C SER A 167 -4.82 -2.57 -24.92
N THR A 168 -3.71 -3.18 -24.47
CA THR A 168 -3.71 -4.50 -23.82
C THR A 168 -4.60 -4.48 -22.58
N VAL A 169 -4.39 -3.51 -21.68
CA VAL A 169 -5.20 -3.36 -20.46
C VAL A 169 -6.68 -3.11 -20.76
N SER A 170 -7.01 -2.48 -21.90
CA SER A 170 -8.41 -2.24 -22.30
C SER A 170 -9.15 -3.49 -22.77
N THR A 171 -8.40 -4.52 -23.19
CA THR A 171 -8.92 -5.75 -23.80
C THR A 171 -8.74 -7.00 -22.93
N SER A 172 -8.12 -6.81 -21.76
CA SER A 172 -8.04 -7.80 -20.67
C SER A 172 -9.39 -7.94 -19.97
#